data_AF-A0A1Q2CUT2-F1
#
_entry.id   AF-A0A1Q2CUT2-F1
#
_cell.length_a   1.000
_cell.length_b   1.000
_cell.length_c   1.000
_cell.angle_alpha   90.00
_cell.angle_beta   90.00
_cell.angle_gamma   90.00
#
_symmetry.space_group_name_H-M   'P 1'
#
loop_
_entity.id
_entity.type
_entity.pdbx_description
1 polymer ?
#
loop_
_entity_poly.entity_id
_entity_poly.type
_entity_poly.pdbx_seq_one_letter_code
_entity_poly.pdbx_strand_id
1 'polypeptide(L)'
;MVVASDAVAGLTPAAASEQIARAFAERGVAVAVVPLAATGQGLREGVAACCPSAVFAAPTTTAELAEALAAGADQLVVDLSGLSVDDLGRSLFDADPADSLAQLRRSWAGRELTALVPEEEVERPLTGLSGHASTALRAEGADLNAILLADAEAERWAAELGVEPSQGSGAARGLGLILAAIGGQVTDPLTFLAARFDLAATMARADLVVTGAESLDFHALGGPVVKRVAQLAAAALRPVIAVVGRNFVSSRELRLGGFETAYPLVPAASTQNATPERLAEVAEQVASTWQW
;
A
#
# COMPACT_ATOMS: atom_id res chain seq x y z
N MET A 1 13.39 5.14 18.40
CA MET A 1 13.64 4.73 17.00
C MET A 1 12.38 4.19 16.35
N VAL A 2 12.35 4.07 15.03
CA VAL A 2 11.25 3.45 14.27
C VAL A 2 11.77 2.21 13.55
N VAL A 3 10.97 1.13 13.56
CA VAL A 3 11.20 -0.06 12.74
C VAL A 3 9.97 -0.29 11.88
N ALA A 4 10.15 -0.29 10.57
CA ALA A 4 9.11 -0.55 9.58
C ALA A 4 9.73 -1.31 8.42
N SER A 5 9.47 -2.61 8.35
CA SER A 5 10.08 -3.52 7.35
C SER A 5 9.01 -4.19 6.52
N ASP A 6 9.34 -4.50 5.27
CA ASP A 6 8.61 -5.49 4.49
C ASP A 6 8.94 -6.92 4.98
N ALA A 7 8.32 -7.92 4.35
CA ALA A 7 8.65 -9.32 4.56
C ALA A 7 10.15 -9.56 4.32
N VAL A 8 10.77 -10.31 5.23
CA VAL A 8 12.18 -10.70 5.16
C VAL A 8 12.39 -11.99 5.92
N ALA A 9 13.25 -12.86 5.38
CA ALA A 9 13.58 -14.14 5.98
C ALA A 9 12.35 -15.05 6.22
N GLY A 10 11.36 -14.95 5.33
CA GLY A 10 10.10 -15.72 5.44
C GLY A 10 9.14 -15.25 6.53
N LEU A 11 9.42 -14.13 7.20
CA LEU A 11 8.52 -13.51 8.17
C LEU A 11 7.57 -12.52 7.50
N THR A 12 6.38 -12.33 8.07
CA THR A 12 5.49 -11.23 7.67
C THR A 12 6.14 -9.87 8.00
N PRO A 13 5.72 -8.77 7.34
CA PRO A 13 6.21 -7.43 7.66
C PRO A 13 6.17 -7.09 9.16
N ALA A 14 5.08 -7.46 9.84
CA ALA A 14 4.93 -7.26 11.29
C ALA A 14 5.96 -8.08 12.08
N ALA A 15 6.04 -9.39 11.83
CA ALA A 15 6.95 -10.28 12.54
C ALA A 15 8.43 -9.92 12.32
N ALA A 16 8.80 -9.56 11.09
CA ALA A 16 10.14 -9.07 10.77
C ALA A 16 10.48 -7.79 11.54
N SER A 17 9.55 -6.83 11.55
CA SER A 17 9.74 -5.56 12.24
C SER A 17 9.85 -5.75 13.76
N GLU A 18 9.02 -6.60 14.35
CA GLU A 18 9.10 -6.96 15.78
C GLU A 18 10.42 -7.63 16.14
N GLN A 19 10.92 -8.52 15.27
CA GLN A 19 12.15 -9.22 15.55
C GLN A 19 13.37 -8.31 15.51
N ILE A 20 13.41 -7.38 14.53
CA ILE A 20 14.44 -6.32 14.50
C ILE A 20 14.32 -5.43 15.73
N ALA A 21 13.09 -5.00 16.08
CA ALA A 21 12.84 -4.13 17.22
C ALA A 21 13.26 -4.74 18.55
N ARG A 22 13.08 -6.07 18.73
CA ARG A 22 13.45 -6.78 19.95
C ARG A 22 14.93 -6.58 20.31
N ALA A 23 15.82 -6.68 19.33
CA ALA A 23 17.26 -6.52 19.55
C ALA A 23 17.64 -5.12 20.09
N PHE A 24 16.93 -4.07 19.69
CA PHE A 24 17.11 -2.72 20.21
C PHE A 24 16.40 -2.52 21.57
N ALA A 25 15.20 -3.07 21.73
CA ALA A 25 14.42 -2.96 22.96
C ALA A 25 15.11 -3.65 24.16
N GLU A 26 15.75 -4.81 23.95
CA GLU A 26 16.55 -5.50 24.97
C GLU A 26 17.75 -4.69 25.46
N ARG A 27 18.16 -3.67 24.69
CA ARG A 27 19.21 -2.71 25.04
C ARG A 27 18.66 -1.42 25.65
N GLY A 28 17.37 -1.37 25.96
CA GLY A 28 16.71 -0.21 26.58
C GLY A 28 16.33 0.91 25.59
N VAL A 29 16.40 0.67 24.28
CA VAL A 29 15.97 1.64 23.27
C VAL A 29 14.44 1.62 23.16
N ALA A 30 13.81 2.80 23.19
CA ALA A 30 12.39 2.93 22.87
C ALA A 30 12.17 2.72 21.35
N VAL A 31 11.38 1.70 20.99
CA VAL A 31 11.11 1.32 19.60
C VAL A 31 9.64 1.45 19.27
N ALA A 32 9.31 2.15 18.18
CA ALA A 32 8.01 2.09 17.55
C ALA A 32 8.06 1.09 16.37
N VAL A 33 7.25 0.04 16.45
CA VAL A 33 7.08 -0.94 15.36
C VAL A 33 5.88 -0.53 14.52
N VAL A 34 6.09 -0.32 13.22
CA VAL A 34 5.04 0.12 12.31
C VAL A 34 4.89 -0.92 11.18
N PRO A 35 3.84 -1.75 11.20
CA PRO A 35 3.62 -2.75 10.16
C PRO A 35 3.14 -2.08 8.88
N LEU A 36 4.03 -1.98 7.89
CA LEU A 36 3.72 -1.49 6.55
C LEU A 36 3.69 -2.67 5.57
N ALA A 37 2.69 -2.68 4.70
CA ALA A 37 2.59 -3.67 3.63
C ALA A 37 1.76 -3.09 2.49
N ALA A 38 2.14 -3.44 1.26
CA ALA A 38 1.41 -3.00 0.08
C ALA A 38 0.19 -3.89 -0.22
N THR A 39 0.23 -5.19 0.10
CA THR A 39 -0.86 -6.13 -0.26
C THR A 39 -0.94 -7.32 0.71
N GLY A 40 -2.00 -8.12 0.55
CA GLY A 40 -2.09 -9.45 1.12
C GLY A 40 -2.19 -9.48 2.64
N GLN A 41 -1.62 -10.54 3.25
CA GLN A 41 -1.74 -10.77 4.68
C GLN A 41 -1.09 -9.67 5.53
N GLY A 42 0.05 -9.13 5.08
CA GLY A 42 0.70 -8.01 5.77
C GLY A 42 -0.16 -6.75 5.79
N LEU A 43 -0.89 -6.47 4.71
CA LEU A 43 -1.80 -5.31 4.66
C LEU A 43 -2.96 -5.51 5.63
N ARG A 44 -3.56 -6.70 5.65
CA ARG A 44 -4.62 -7.05 6.62
C ARG A 44 -4.15 -6.87 8.07
N GLU A 45 -2.94 -7.34 8.39
CA GLU A 45 -2.34 -7.17 9.72
C GLU A 45 -2.11 -5.69 10.06
N GLY A 46 -1.59 -4.90 9.11
CA GLY A 46 -1.40 -3.47 9.27
C GLY A 46 -2.69 -2.70 9.53
N VAL A 47 -3.75 -3.01 8.75
CA VAL A 47 -5.09 -2.41 8.93
C VAL A 47 -5.67 -2.79 10.29
N ALA A 48 -5.60 -4.06 10.68
CA ALA A 48 -6.11 -4.51 11.98
C ALA A 48 -5.39 -3.84 13.16
N ALA A 49 -4.10 -3.56 13.01
CA ALA A 49 -3.30 -2.89 14.04
C ALA A 49 -3.62 -1.40 14.19
N CYS A 50 -3.87 -0.66 13.10
CA CYS A 50 -4.16 0.78 13.17
C CYS A 50 -5.66 1.11 13.26
N CYS A 51 -6.52 0.22 12.78
CA CYS A 51 -7.97 0.42 12.70
C CYS A 51 -8.70 -0.84 13.19
N PRO A 52 -8.63 -1.20 14.49
CA PRO A 52 -9.18 -2.45 15.01
C PRO A 52 -10.71 -2.57 14.89
N SER A 53 -11.41 -1.45 14.69
CA SER A 53 -12.87 -1.42 14.48
C SER A 53 -13.27 -1.46 13.01
N ALA A 54 -12.32 -1.35 12.08
CA ALA A 54 -12.62 -1.39 10.66
C ALA A 54 -12.77 -2.84 10.17
N VAL A 55 -13.77 -3.07 9.34
CA VAL A 55 -13.86 -4.29 8.55
C VAL A 55 -12.87 -4.17 7.39
N PHE A 56 -12.02 -5.19 7.20
CA PHE A 56 -11.13 -5.29 6.05
C PHE A 56 -11.66 -6.32 5.06
N ALA A 57 -11.85 -5.93 3.80
CA ALA A 57 -12.23 -6.82 2.71
C ALA A 57 -11.21 -6.73 1.57
N ALA A 58 -10.98 -7.85 0.88
CA ALA A 58 -10.14 -7.91 -0.32
C ALA A 58 -10.91 -8.68 -1.41
N PRO A 59 -11.97 -8.07 -1.96
CA PRO A 59 -12.83 -8.72 -2.94
C PRO A 59 -12.07 -9.02 -4.23
N THR A 60 -12.39 -10.15 -4.83
CA THR A 60 -11.89 -10.59 -6.14
C THR A 60 -12.95 -10.47 -7.24
N THR A 61 -14.21 -10.28 -6.85
CA THR A 61 -15.36 -10.06 -7.75
C THR A 61 -16.18 -8.84 -7.33
N THR A 62 -16.94 -8.27 -8.28
CA THR A 62 -17.85 -7.15 -7.99
C THR A 62 -18.98 -7.54 -7.03
N ALA A 63 -19.41 -8.81 -7.06
CA ALA A 63 -20.38 -9.35 -6.10
C ALA A 63 -19.83 -9.32 -4.65
N GLU A 64 -18.59 -9.76 -4.44
CA GLU A 64 -17.93 -9.68 -3.12
C GLU A 64 -17.77 -8.23 -2.64
N LEU A 65 -17.49 -7.29 -3.56
CA LEU A 65 -17.45 -5.87 -3.24
C LEU A 65 -18.84 -5.35 -2.85
N ALA A 66 -19.90 -5.71 -3.58
CA ALA A 66 -21.27 -5.33 -3.25
C ALA A 66 -21.69 -5.86 -1.87
N GLU A 67 -21.35 -7.11 -1.55
CA GLU A 67 -21.58 -7.71 -0.23
C GLU A 67 -20.86 -6.94 0.89
N ALA A 68 -19.57 -6.61 0.69
CA ALA A 68 -18.80 -5.83 1.65
C ALA A 68 -19.41 -4.44 1.88
N LEU A 69 -19.87 -3.78 0.81
CA LEU A 69 -20.52 -2.46 0.90
C LEU A 69 -21.87 -2.52 1.63
N ALA A 70 -22.59 -3.63 1.48
CA ALA A 70 -23.90 -3.87 2.11
C ALA A 70 -23.82 -4.38 3.56
N ALA A 71 -22.65 -4.85 4.01
CA ALA A 71 -22.46 -5.50 5.32
C ALA A 71 -22.72 -4.60 6.55
N GLY A 72 -22.95 -3.31 6.37
CA GLY A 72 -23.32 -2.39 7.46
C GLY A 72 -22.18 -1.97 8.40
N ALA A 73 -20.92 -2.18 8.01
CA ALA A 73 -19.76 -1.75 8.81
C ALA A 73 -19.62 -0.23 8.94
N ASP A 74 -19.44 0.31 10.15
CA ASP A 74 -19.23 1.75 10.34
C ASP A 74 -17.93 2.26 9.68
N GLN A 75 -16.93 1.40 9.60
CA GLN A 75 -15.67 1.63 8.91
C GLN A 75 -15.32 0.42 8.04
N LEU A 76 -15.05 0.65 6.76
CA LEU A 76 -14.65 -0.38 5.80
C LEU A 76 -13.39 0.06 5.06
N VAL A 77 -12.41 -0.84 5.03
CA VAL A 77 -11.21 -0.74 4.20
C VAL A 77 -11.27 -1.86 3.18
N VAL A 78 -11.34 -1.52 1.89
CA VAL A 78 -11.37 -2.49 0.79
C VAL A 78 -10.06 -2.44 0.01
N ASP A 79 -9.38 -3.59 -0.11
CA ASP A 79 -8.25 -3.75 -1.02
C ASP A 79 -8.76 -4.18 -2.40
N LEU A 80 -8.65 -3.27 -3.37
CA LEU A 80 -9.12 -3.49 -4.74
C LEU A 80 -7.99 -3.94 -5.67
N SER A 81 -6.77 -4.12 -5.16
CA SER A 81 -5.61 -4.49 -6.00
C SER A 81 -5.74 -5.88 -6.65
N GLY A 82 -6.54 -6.77 -6.06
CA GLY A 82 -6.86 -8.09 -6.61
C GLY A 82 -8.19 -8.17 -7.37
N LEU A 83 -8.95 -7.08 -7.48
CA LEU A 83 -10.28 -7.06 -8.07
C LEU A 83 -10.20 -6.86 -9.59
N SER A 84 -10.82 -7.77 -10.35
CA SER A 84 -10.95 -7.64 -11.80
C SER A 84 -12.33 -7.09 -12.17
N VAL A 85 -12.36 -5.99 -12.92
CA VAL A 85 -13.59 -5.33 -13.39
C VAL A 85 -13.46 -4.98 -14.87
N ASP A 86 -14.44 -5.34 -15.69
CA ASP A 86 -14.46 -5.08 -17.14
C ASP A 86 -15.60 -4.16 -17.59
N ASP A 87 -16.47 -3.74 -16.66
CA ASP A 87 -17.73 -3.04 -16.94
C ASP A 87 -17.85 -1.67 -16.24
N LEU A 88 -16.73 -1.10 -15.78
CA LEU A 88 -16.69 0.17 -15.03
C LEU A 88 -17.46 0.14 -13.71
N GLY A 89 -17.69 -1.05 -13.14
CA GLY A 89 -18.42 -1.24 -11.89
C GLY A 89 -19.93 -1.26 -12.05
N ARG A 90 -20.45 -1.37 -13.28
CA ARG A 90 -21.90 -1.47 -13.55
C ARG A 90 -22.56 -2.63 -12.83
N SER A 91 -21.89 -3.78 -12.77
CA SER A 91 -22.34 -4.98 -12.07
C SER A 91 -22.44 -4.84 -10.55
N LEU A 92 -22.09 -3.69 -9.97
CA LEU A 92 -22.47 -3.37 -8.59
C LEU A 92 -23.96 -3.05 -8.43
N PHE A 93 -24.66 -2.77 -9.52
CA PHE A 93 -26.06 -2.36 -9.51
C PHE A 93 -26.94 -3.34 -10.30
N ASP A 94 -27.93 -3.94 -9.63
CA ASP A 94 -28.91 -4.85 -10.24
C ASP A 94 -30.16 -4.12 -10.78
N ALA A 95 -30.27 -2.82 -10.53
CA ALA A 95 -31.42 -1.99 -10.85
C ALA A 95 -30.96 -0.68 -11.52
N ASP A 96 -31.83 0.34 -11.55
CA ASP A 96 -31.45 1.67 -12.04
C ASP A 96 -30.16 2.15 -11.33
N PRO A 97 -29.07 2.43 -12.08
CA PRO A 97 -27.79 2.75 -11.48
C PRO A 97 -27.77 4.05 -10.67
N ALA A 98 -28.49 5.08 -11.12
CA ALA A 98 -28.53 6.36 -10.45
C ALA A 98 -29.27 6.25 -9.10
N ASP A 99 -30.41 5.58 -9.08
CA ASP A 99 -31.17 5.32 -7.85
C ASP A 99 -30.39 4.40 -6.89
N SER A 100 -29.72 3.37 -7.41
CA SER A 100 -28.89 2.44 -6.63
C SER A 100 -27.70 3.16 -5.99
N LEU A 101 -27.00 4.00 -6.75
CA LEU A 101 -25.92 4.85 -6.24
C LEU A 101 -26.43 5.83 -5.17
N ALA A 102 -27.59 6.46 -5.40
CA ALA A 102 -28.20 7.37 -4.43
C ALA A 102 -28.63 6.66 -3.13
N GLN A 103 -29.07 5.40 -3.21
CA GLN A 103 -29.33 4.57 -2.04
C GLN A 103 -28.04 4.21 -1.30
N LEU A 104 -27.00 3.79 -2.02
CA LEU A 104 -25.71 3.44 -1.45
C LEU A 104 -25.04 4.64 -0.78
N ARG A 105 -25.10 5.82 -1.41
CA ARG A 105 -24.62 7.07 -0.82
C ARG A 105 -25.34 7.41 0.50
N ARG A 106 -26.65 7.16 0.58
CA ARG A 106 -27.42 7.34 1.82
C ARG A 106 -27.03 6.32 2.90
N SER A 107 -26.79 5.06 2.53
CA SER A 107 -26.40 4.02 3.50
C SER A 107 -24.99 4.20 4.04
N TRP A 108 -24.13 4.92 3.32
CA TRP A 108 -22.77 5.27 3.73
C TRP A 108 -22.66 6.67 4.38
N ALA A 109 -23.75 7.41 4.52
CA ALA A 109 -23.73 8.71 5.19
C ALA A 109 -23.29 8.58 6.66
N GLY A 110 -22.21 9.25 7.03
CA GLY A 110 -21.64 9.20 8.38
C GLY A 110 -20.77 7.98 8.68
N ARG A 111 -20.52 7.11 7.68
CA ARG A 111 -19.64 5.95 7.77
C ARG A 111 -18.35 6.22 7.00
N GLU A 112 -17.30 5.47 7.30
CA GLU A 112 -15.99 5.64 6.67
C GLU A 112 -15.71 4.51 5.69
N LEU A 113 -15.38 4.87 4.45
CA LEU A 113 -14.96 3.94 3.41
C LEU A 113 -13.60 4.35 2.87
N THR A 114 -12.64 3.43 2.92
CA THR A 114 -11.34 3.58 2.26
C THR A 114 -11.17 2.49 1.21
N ALA A 115 -10.93 2.88 -0.03
CA ALA A 115 -10.58 2.02 -1.14
C ALA A 115 -9.07 2.08 -1.38
N LEU A 116 -8.41 0.94 -1.20
CA LEU A 116 -6.99 0.79 -1.42
C LEU A 116 -6.72 0.29 -2.83
N VAL A 117 -5.90 1.03 -3.56
CA VAL A 117 -5.51 0.76 -4.96
C VAL A 117 -3.99 0.87 -5.13
N PRO A 118 -3.40 0.35 -6.21
CA PRO A 118 -2.00 0.62 -6.51
C PRO A 118 -1.72 2.13 -6.59
N GLU A 119 -0.50 2.56 -6.23
CA GLU A 119 -0.10 3.98 -6.14
C GLU A 119 -0.36 4.74 -7.46
N GLU A 120 -0.09 4.11 -8.59
CA GLU A 120 -0.30 4.64 -9.94
C GLU A 120 -1.78 4.82 -10.33
N GLU A 121 -2.71 4.35 -9.50
CA GLU A 121 -4.16 4.48 -9.73
C GLU A 121 -4.80 5.58 -8.88
N VAL A 122 -4.15 6.02 -7.80
CA VAL A 122 -4.74 6.93 -6.79
C VAL A 122 -5.29 8.21 -7.41
N GLU A 123 -4.54 8.81 -8.35
CA GLU A 123 -4.95 10.04 -9.04
C GLU A 123 -5.51 9.78 -10.44
N ARG A 124 -5.63 8.52 -10.86
CA ARG A 124 -5.99 8.18 -12.24
C ARG A 124 -7.35 8.76 -12.60
N PRO A 125 -7.43 9.66 -13.60
CA PRO A 125 -8.72 10.17 -14.06
C PRO A 125 -9.54 9.03 -14.68
N LEU A 126 -10.86 9.21 -14.74
CA LEU A 126 -11.72 8.23 -15.40
C LEU A 126 -11.34 8.09 -16.89
N THR A 127 -11.18 9.23 -17.56
CA THR A 127 -10.98 9.32 -19.02
C THR A 127 -9.76 10.15 -19.42
N GLY A 128 -9.46 10.18 -20.72
CA GLY A 128 -8.39 10.98 -21.31
C GLY A 128 -7.04 10.29 -21.40
N LEU A 129 -5.99 11.07 -21.69
CA LEU A 129 -4.64 10.53 -22.03
C LEU A 129 -3.97 9.72 -20.92
N SER A 130 -4.37 9.94 -19.67
CA SER A 130 -3.90 9.20 -18.49
C SER A 130 -5.04 8.44 -17.79
N GLY A 131 -6.22 8.37 -18.43
CA GLY A 131 -7.38 7.69 -17.89
C GLY A 131 -7.26 6.17 -17.92
N HIS A 132 -8.23 5.48 -17.32
CA HIS A 132 -8.25 4.02 -17.21
C HIS A 132 -8.04 3.32 -18.57
N ALA A 133 -8.84 3.67 -19.58
CA ALA A 133 -8.75 3.04 -20.89
C ALA A 133 -7.37 3.24 -21.54
N SER A 134 -6.82 4.44 -21.43
CA SER A 134 -5.54 4.81 -22.06
C SER A 134 -4.32 4.15 -21.40
N THR A 135 -4.43 3.77 -20.12
CA THR A 135 -3.34 3.11 -19.37
C THR A 135 -3.49 1.59 -19.37
N ALA A 136 -4.60 1.08 -18.84
CA ALA A 136 -4.81 -0.35 -18.64
C ALA A 136 -5.01 -1.11 -19.96
N LEU A 137 -5.95 -0.66 -20.81
CA LEU A 137 -6.20 -1.35 -22.08
C LEU A 137 -5.00 -1.23 -23.04
N ARG A 138 -4.26 -0.12 -22.98
CA ARG A 138 -3.00 0.03 -23.74
C ARG A 138 -1.95 -0.97 -23.29
N ALA A 139 -1.78 -1.19 -21.99
CA ALA A 139 -0.86 -2.19 -21.47
C ALA A 139 -1.27 -3.62 -21.88
N GLU A 140 -2.58 -3.84 -22.09
CA GLU A 140 -3.16 -5.08 -22.62
C GLU A 140 -3.09 -5.18 -24.15
N GLY A 141 -2.58 -4.15 -24.86
CA GLY A 141 -2.38 -4.16 -26.31
C GLY A 141 -3.58 -3.72 -27.15
N ALA A 142 -4.58 -3.06 -26.54
CA ALA A 142 -5.71 -2.49 -27.27
C ALA A 142 -5.25 -1.41 -28.27
N ASP A 143 -5.90 -1.35 -29.43
CA ASP A 143 -5.65 -0.31 -30.41
C ASP A 143 -6.28 1.04 -29.99
N LEU A 144 -5.90 2.11 -30.69
CA LEU A 144 -6.39 3.46 -30.38
C LEU A 144 -7.92 3.58 -30.50
N ASN A 145 -8.55 2.85 -31.42
CA ASN A 145 -9.99 2.93 -31.62
C ASN A 145 -10.74 2.27 -30.45
N ALA A 146 -10.28 1.12 -29.98
CA ALA A 146 -10.81 0.46 -28.79
C ALA A 146 -10.66 1.34 -27.54
N ILE A 147 -9.50 1.99 -27.38
CA ILE A 147 -9.26 2.92 -26.27
C ILE A 147 -10.24 4.10 -26.31
N LEU A 148 -10.44 4.74 -27.48
CA LEU A 148 -11.36 5.87 -27.63
C LEU A 148 -12.82 5.48 -27.38
N LEU A 149 -13.23 4.29 -27.81
CA LEU A 149 -14.58 3.78 -27.55
C LEU A 149 -14.82 3.53 -26.06
N ALA A 150 -13.87 2.91 -25.37
CA ALA A 150 -13.93 2.68 -23.92
C ALA A 150 -13.93 4.00 -23.13
N ASP A 151 -13.15 4.99 -23.57
CA ASP A 151 -13.13 6.33 -22.95
C ASP A 151 -14.50 7.00 -23.05
N ALA A 152 -15.09 7.02 -24.26
CA ALA A 152 -16.43 7.57 -24.49
C ALA A 152 -17.51 6.81 -23.71
N GLU A 153 -17.33 5.50 -23.50
CA GLU A 153 -18.21 4.69 -22.67
C GLU A 153 -18.15 5.07 -21.19
N ALA A 154 -16.95 5.35 -20.68
CA ALA A 154 -16.77 5.81 -19.32
C ALA A 154 -17.36 7.20 -19.09
N GLU A 155 -17.28 8.11 -20.07
CA GLU A 155 -17.98 9.41 -20.01
C GLU A 155 -19.50 9.24 -19.95
N ARG A 156 -20.06 8.38 -20.80
CA ARG A 156 -21.50 8.08 -20.79
C ARG A 156 -21.93 7.47 -19.46
N TRP A 157 -21.11 6.58 -18.90
CA TRP A 157 -21.39 5.94 -17.62
C TRP A 157 -21.41 6.94 -16.47
N ALA A 158 -20.44 7.85 -16.40
CA ALA A 158 -20.44 8.91 -15.40
C ALA A 158 -21.68 9.82 -15.52
N ALA A 159 -22.08 10.16 -16.75
CA ALA A 159 -23.29 10.93 -17.01
C ALA A 159 -24.58 10.18 -16.60
N GLU A 160 -24.65 8.87 -16.85
CA GLU A 160 -25.78 8.02 -16.44
C GLU A 160 -25.91 7.95 -14.91
N LEU A 161 -24.79 7.87 -14.19
CA LEU A 161 -24.75 7.94 -12.73
C LEU A 161 -25.03 9.35 -12.18
N GLY A 162 -24.97 10.39 -13.02
CA GLY A 162 -25.07 11.78 -12.59
C GLY A 162 -23.89 12.23 -11.72
N VAL A 163 -22.70 11.66 -11.95
CA VAL A 163 -21.48 11.93 -11.18
C VAL A 163 -20.46 12.64 -12.05
N GLU A 164 -19.94 13.76 -11.57
CA GLU A 164 -18.78 14.43 -12.16
C GLU A 164 -17.49 13.69 -11.79
N PRO A 165 -16.72 13.15 -12.74
CA PRO A 165 -15.47 12.45 -12.44
C PRO A 165 -14.43 13.37 -11.79
N SER A 166 -13.74 12.87 -10.78
CA SER A 166 -12.60 13.51 -10.12
C SER A 166 -11.30 12.75 -10.40
N GLN A 167 -10.17 13.28 -9.89
CA GLN A 167 -8.96 12.46 -9.75
C GLN A 167 -9.27 11.19 -8.96
N GLY A 168 -8.66 10.08 -9.35
CA GLY A 168 -8.90 8.75 -8.80
C GLY A 168 -10.17 8.05 -9.31
N SER A 169 -11.02 8.71 -10.11
CA SER A 169 -12.24 8.07 -10.63
C SER A 169 -11.96 6.89 -11.58
N GLY A 170 -10.77 6.83 -12.19
CA GLY A 170 -10.35 5.72 -13.03
C GLY A 170 -9.68 4.57 -12.27
N ALA A 171 -9.54 4.67 -10.95
CA ALA A 171 -8.94 3.62 -10.13
C ALA A 171 -9.79 2.34 -10.16
N ALA A 172 -9.13 1.18 -10.05
CA ALA A 172 -9.75 -0.14 -10.14
C ALA A 172 -10.75 -0.24 -11.31
N ARG A 173 -10.29 0.24 -12.49
CA ARG A 173 -11.02 0.21 -13.77
C ARG A 173 -12.39 0.90 -13.73
N GLY A 174 -12.46 2.04 -13.05
CA GLY A 174 -13.67 2.88 -12.99
C GLY A 174 -14.46 2.76 -11.68
N LEU A 175 -14.14 1.80 -10.82
CA LEU A 175 -14.75 1.70 -9.49
C LEU A 175 -14.46 2.92 -8.61
N GLY A 176 -13.31 3.57 -8.80
CA GLY A 176 -12.98 4.82 -8.10
C GLY A 176 -14.06 5.89 -8.22
N LEU A 177 -14.75 5.97 -9.37
CA LEU A 177 -15.88 6.88 -9.60
C LEU A 177 -17.03 6.61 -8.62
N ILE A 178 -17.45 5.34 -8.52
CA ILE A 178 -18.57 4.91 -7.68
C ILE A 178 -18.22 5.08 -6.20
N LEU A 179 -17.02 4.64 -5.80
CA LEU A 179 -16.59 4.68 -4.41
C LEU A 179 -16.39 6.13 -3.92
N ALA A 180 -15.83 7.02 -4.75
CA ALA A 180 -15.76 8.44 -4.45
C ALA A 180 -17.16 9.08 -4.38
N ALA A 181 -18.08 8.70 -5.28
CA ALA A 181 -19.44 9.24 -5.31
C ALA A 181 -20.28 8.90 -4.06
N ILE A 182 -19.96 7.81 -3.35
CA ILE A 182 -20.58 7.46 -2.07
C ILE A 182 -19.83 8.02 -0.85
N GLY A 183 -18.78 8.81 -1.07
CA GLY A 183 -17.99 9.47 -0.01
C GLY A 183 -16.74 8.68 0.43
N GLY A 184 -16.38 7.62 -0.28
CA GLY A 184 -15.16 6.86 -0.02
C GLY A 184 -13.90 7.61 -0.40
N GLN A 185 -12.80 7.29 0.29
CA GLN A 185 -11.46 7.79 0.00
C GLN A 185 -10.71 6.75 -0.85
N VAL A 186 -10.15 7.17 -1.99
CA VAL A 186 -9.27 6.33 -2.81
C VAL A 186 -7.83 6.69 -2.49
N THR A 187 -7.02 5.72 -2.06
CA THR A 187 -5.61 5.93 -1.69
C THR A 187 -4.81 4.65 -1.88
N ASP A 188 -3.48 4.71 -1.81
CA ASP A 188 -2.66 3.51 -1.76
C ASP A 188 -2.51 2.97 -0.31
N PRO A 189 -2.27 1.66 -0.15
CA PRO A 189 -2.03 1.00 1.13
C PRO A 189 -0.96 1.65 2.02
N LEU A 190 0.15 2.09 1.46
CA LEU A 190 1.28 2.60 2.24
C LEU A 190 1.02 4.02 2.73
N THR A 191 0.39 4.86 1.92
CA THR A 191 -0.10 6.17 2.36
C THR A 191 -1.16 6.03 3.44
N PHE A 192 -2.11 5.10 3.27
CA PHE A 192 -3.13 4.81 4.28
C PHE A 192 -2.50 4.41 5.62
N LEU A 193 -1.65 3.36 5.63
CA LEU A 193 -1.03 2.88 6.86
C LEU A 193 -0.12 3.94 7.48
N ALA A 194 0.70 4.64 6.70
CA ALA A 194 1.57 5.69 7.22
C ALA A 194 0.79 6.83 7.89
N ALA A 195 -0.37 7.21 7.34
CA ALA A 195 -1.24 8.21 7.94
C ALA A 195 -1.88 7.69 9.24
N ARG A 196 -2.43 6.46 9.23
CA ARG A 196 -3.10 5.87 10.40
C ARG A 196 -2.17 5.61 11.58
N PHE A 197 -0.90 5.31 11.31
CA PHE A 197 0.12 5.16 12.35
C PHE A 197 0.80 6.48 12.75
N ASP A 198 0.40 7.61 12.16
CA ASP A 198 1.08 8.91 12.34
C ASP A 198 2.61 8.78 12.15
N LEU A 199 3.00 8.07 11.09
CA LEU A 199 4.38 7.63 10.89
C LEU A 199 5.32 8.83 10.68
N ALA A 200 4.84 9.89 10.03
CA ALA A 200 5.62 11.11 9.82
C ALA A 200 6.00 11.78 11.15
N ALA A 201 5.04 11.97 12.07
CA ALA A 201 5.32 12.55 13.39
C ALA A 201 6.18 11.61 14.25
N THR A 202 5.95 10.30 14.14
CA THR A 202 6.75 9.28 14.85
C THR A 202 8.20 9.30 14.37
N MET A 203 8.45 9.36 13.06
CA MET A 203 9.79 9.49 12.50
C MET A 203 10.46 10.82 12.87
N ALA A 204 9.71 11.93 12.90
CA ALA A 204 10.24 13.23 13.32
C ALA A 204 10.81 13.22 14.75
N ARG A 205 10.35 12.29 15.60
CA ARG A 205 10.83 12.11 16.98
C ARG A 205 11.87 10.99 17.13
N ALA A 206 12.16 10.24 16.07
CA ALA A 206 13.07 9.11 16.13
C ALA A 206 14.52 9.52 15.83
N ASP A 207 15.48 8.92 16.52
CA ASP A 207 16.90 9.15 16.22
C ASP A 207 17.41 8.29 15.06
N LEU A 208 16.70 7.20 14.79
CA LEU A 208 17.05 6.19 13.80
C LEU A 208 15.79 5.53 13.23
N VAL A 209 15.83 5.21 11.94
CA VAL A 209 14.84 4.38 11.24
C VAL A 209 15.52 3.11 10.73
N VAL A 210 14.89 1.96 10.97
CA VAL A 210 15.33 0.67 10.44
C VAL A 210 14.22 0.09 9.57
N THR A 211 14.59 -0.38 8.37
CA THR A 211 13.71 -1.09 7.45
C THR A 211 14.33 -2.41 7.05
N GLY A 212 13.54 -3.27 6.43
CA GLY A 212 13.98 -4.55 5.90
C GLY A 212 13.15 -4.98 4.70
N ALA A 213 13.72 -5.89 3.92
CA ALA A 213 13.11 -6.57 2.78
C ALA A 213 13.93 -7.82 2.45
N GLU A 214 13.36 -8.73 1.67
CA GLU A 214 14.08 -9.92 1.18
C GLU A 214 15.37 -9.57 0.40
N SER A 215 15.37 -8.47 -0.36
CA SER A 215 16.53 -8.08 -1.17
C SER A 215 16.55 -6.58 -1.45
N LEU A 216 17.73 -5.98 -1.43
CA LEU A 216 17.98 -4.70 -2.10
C LEU A 216 18.61 -4.95 -3.46
N ASP A 217 17.92 -4.54 -4.52
CA ASP A 217 18.40 -4.60 -5.89
C ASP A 217 18.21 -3.27 -6.62
N PHE A 218 18.79 -3.18 -7.83
CA PHE A 218 18.82 -1.97 -8.64
C PHE A 218 17.46 -1.60 -9.27
N HIS A 219 16.49 -2.53 -9.32
CA HIS A 219 15.20 -2.28 -9.97
C HIS A 219 14.21 -1.64 -8.98
N ALA A 220 14.20 -2.13 -7.74
CA ALA A 220 13.18 -1.76 -6.76
C ALA A 220 13.73 -1.27 -5.42
N LEU A 221 15.05 -1.26 -5.17
CA LEU A 221 15.67 -0.85 -3.89
C LEU A 221 14.91 -1.38 -2.65
N GLY A 222 14.48 -2.65 -2.67
CA GLY A 222 13.73 -3.26 -1.57
C GLY A 222 12.21 -3.16 -1.65
N GLY A 223 11.66 -2.64 -2.75
CA GLY A 223 10.22 -2.59 -2.97
C GLY A 223 9.55 -1.33 -2.41
N PRO A 224 8.21 -1.25 -2.51
CA PRO A 224 7.46 -0.03 -2.22
C PRO A 224 7.50 0.34 -0.73
N VAL A 225 7.51 -0.65 0.18
CA VAL A 225 7.64 -0.39 1.63
C VAL A 225 8.96 0.30 1.95
N VAL A 226 10.08 -0.27 1.51
CA VAL A 226 11.43 0.29 1.75
C VAL A 226 11.56 1.69 1.16
N LYS A 227 11.06 1.92 -0.07
CA LYS A 227 11.03 3.24 -0.70
C LYS A 227 10.23 4.24 0.12
N ARG A 228 9.03 3.87 0.58
CA ARG A 228 8.16 4.74 1.38
C ARG A 228 8.81 5.11 2.71
N VAL A 229 9.43 4.16 3.39
CA VAL A 229 10.15 4.38 4.65
C VAL A 229 11.32 5.34 4.43
N ALA A 230 12.12 5.12 3.38
CA ALA A 230 13.24 5.99 3.05
C ALA A 230 12.80 7.43 2.74
N GLN A 231 11.70 7.61 1.99
CA GLN A 231 11.13 8.93 1.69
C GLN A 231 10.67 9.66 2.96
N LEU A 232 9.92 8.99 3.84
CA LEU A 232 9.42 9.58 5.07
C LEU A 232 10.56 9.93 6.04
N ALA A 233 11.57 9.06 6.15
CA ALA A 233 12.73 9.30 6.98
C ALA A 233 13.58 10.45 6.44
N ALA A 234 13.77 10.54 5.12
CA ALA A 234 14.48 11.66 4.49
C ALA A 234 13.75 12.99 4.74
N ALA A 235 12.41 13.03 4.64
CA ALA A 235 11.61 14.21 4.98
C ALA A 235 11.75 14.61 6.45
N ALA A 236 11.92 13.63 7.35
CA ALA A 236 12.18 13.84 8.77
C ALA A 236 13.67 14.05 9.12
N LEU A 237 14.56 14.08 8.12
CA LEU A 237 16.03 14.16 8.27
C LEU A 237 16.60 13.08 9.22
N ARG A 238 16.06 11.86 9.16
CA ARG A 238 16.47 10.73 10.00
C ARG A 238 17.30 9.71 9.22
N PRO A 239 18.39 9.18 9.82
CA PRO A 239 19.19 8.14 9.19
C PRO A 239 18.38 6.85 9.04
N VAL A 240 18.57 6.17 7.90
CA VAL A 240 17.90 4.90 7.59
C VAL A 240 18.93 3.79 7.46
N ILE A 241 18.69 2.67 8.15
CA ILE A 241 19.46 1.44 7.98
C ILE A 241 18.55 0.36 7.40
N ALA A 242 19.09 -0.45 6.50
CA ALA A 242 18.39 -1.61 5.97
C ALA A 242 18.95 -2.91 6.57
N VAL A 243 18.10 -3.79 7.10
CA VAL A 243 18.41 -5.17 7.48
C VAL A 243 17.69 -6.09 6.50
N VAL A 244 18.44 -6.70 5.58
CA VAL A 244 17.86 -7.25 4.34
C VAL A 244 18.34 -8.65 4.07
N GLY A 245 17.53 -9.50 3.44
CA GLY A 245 17.95 -10.87 3.13
C GLY A 245 19.25 -10.89 2.32
N ARG A 246 19.29 -10.12 1.24
CA ARG A 246 20.49 -9.87 0.41
C ARG A 246 20.63 -8.39 0.05
N ASN A 247 21.87 -7.97 -0.18
CA ASN A 247 22.17 -6.65 -0.72
C ASN A 247 23.01 -6.76 -1.99
N PHE A 248 22.47 -6.29 -3.11
CA PHE A 248 23.17 -6.17 -4.40
C PHE A 248 23.59 -4.73 -4.71
N VAL A 249 23.24 -3.77 -3.85
CA VAL A 249 23.42 -2.34 -4.07
C VAL A 249 24.72 -1.87 -3.42
N SER A 250 25.50 -1.07 -4.14
CA SER A 250 26.76 -0.53 -3.62
C SER A 250 26.52 0.52 -2.53
N SER A 251 27.51 0.75 -1.66
CA SER A 251 27.41 1.79 -0.62
C SER A 251 27.11 3.19 -1.19
N ARG A 252 27.63 3.51 -2.39
CA ARG A 252 27.35 4.78 -3.07
C ARG A 252 25.87 4.91 -3.43
N GLU A 253 25.28 3.85 -3.96
CA GLU A 253 23.87 3.85 -4.39
C GLU A 253 22.91 3.79 -3.20
N LEU A 254 23.29 3.09 -2.12
CA LEU A 254 22.55 3.15 -0.85
C LEU A 254 22.41 4.59 -0.36
N ARG A 255 23.50 5.37 -0.41
CA ARG A 255 23.50 6.79 -0.01
C ARG A 255 22.60 7.65 -0.89
N LEU A 256 22.58 7.40 -2.21
CA LEU A 256 21.65 8.07 -3.12
C LEU A 256 20.18 7.69 -2.85
N GLY A 257 19.94 6.48 -2.34
CA GLY A 257 18.62 5.99 -1.91
C GLY A 257 18.20 6.42 -0.51
N GLY A 258 19.00 7.23 0.20
CA GLY A 258 18.69 7.69 1.57
C GLY A 258 19.09 6.72 2.69
N PHE A 259 19.87 5.68 2.38
CA PHE A 259 20.35 4.71 3.36
C PHE A 259 21.75 5.04 3.85
N GLU A 260 21.95 4.93 5.16
CA GLU A 260 23.26 4.97 5.79
C GLU A 260 24.08 3.73 5.42
N THR A 261 23.48 2.56 5.57
CA THR A 261 24.11 1.28 5.30
C THR A 261 23.06 0.18 5.19
N ALA A 262 23.46 -0.96 4.65
CA ALA A 262 22.65 -2.17 4.59
C ALA A 262 23.40 -3.34 5.23
N TYR A 263 22.69 -4.13 6.03
CA TYR A 263 23.19 -5.33 6.69
C TYR A 263 22.50 -6.56 6.07
N PRO A 264 23.18 -7.25 5.13
CA PRO A 264 22.63 -8.44 4.51
C PRO A 264 22.67 -9.64 5.47
N LEU A 265 21.59 -10.43 5.49
CA LEU A 265 21.50 -11.65 6.30
C LEU A 265 22.42 -12.75 5.75
N VAL A 266 22.47 -12.87 4.43
CA VAL A 266 23.36 -13.79 3.71
C VAL A 266 24.15 -13.07 2.61
N PRO A 267 25.33 -13.57 2.21
CA PRO A 267 26.09 -13.00 1.11
C PRO A 267 25.29 -12.98 -0.19
N ALA A 268 25.49 -11.96 -1.03
CA ALA A 268 24.78 -11.81 -2.30
C ALA A 268 24.90 -13.02 -3.24
N ALA A 269 26.07 -13.68 -3.25
CA ALA A 269 26.34 -14.87 -4.06
C ALA A 269 25.91 -16.20 -3.40
N SER A 270 25.31 -16.16 -2.21
CA SER A 270 24.93 -17.37 -1.46
C SER A 270 23.63 -17.98 -1.98
N THR A 271 23.61 -19.31 -2.09
CA THR A 271 22.39 -20.09 -2.36
C THR A 271 21.54 -20.34 -1.12
N GLN A 272 22.04 -20.01 0.08
CA GLN A 272 21.28 -20.14 1.32
C GLN A 272 20.18 -19.08 1.39
N ASN A 273 19.03 -19.46 1.91
CA ASN A 273 17.95 -18.52 2.21
C ASN A 273 18.21 -17.83 3.54
N ALA A 274 17.78 -16.58 3.66
CA ALA A 274 17.72 -15.90 4.94
C ALA A 274 16.72 -16.62 5.85
N THR A 275 17.05 -16.71 7.14
CA THR A 275 16.19 -17.33 8.16
C THR A 275 15.87 -16.34 9.28
N PRO A 276 14.77 -16.54 10.01
CA PRO A 276 14.45 -15.73 11.18
C PRO A 276 15.61 -15.70 12.18
N GLU A 277 16.28 -16.82 12.46
CA GLU A 277 17.41 -16.85 13.39
C GLU A 277 18.53 -15.92 12.92
N ARG A 278 18.84 -15.95 11.62
CA ARG A 278 19.86 -15.06 11.05
C ARG A 278 19.45 -13.59 11.10
N LEU A 279 18.15 -13.29 10.92
CA LEU A 279 17.63 -11.94 11.10
C LEU A 279 17.82 -11.45 12.54
N ALA A 280 17.57 -12.29 13.54
CA ALA A 280 17.79 -11.93 14.95
C ALA A 280 19.26 -11.64 15.24
N GLU A 281 20.17 -12.51 14.80
CA GLU A 281 21.62 -12.32 14.97
C GLU A 281 22.12 -11.02 14.34
N VAL A 282 21.67 -10.71 13.12
CA VAL A 282 22.06 -9.47 12.44
C VAL A 282 21.43 -8.27 13.12
N ALA A 283 20.17 -8.34 13.57
CA ALA A 283 19.54 -7.25 14.31
C ALA A 283 20.29 -6.94 15.62
N GLU A 284 20.77 -7.94 16.35
CA GLU A 284 21.64 -7.76 17.53
C GLU A 284 22.97 -7.08 17.17
N GLN A 285 23.60 -7.49 16.07
CA GLN A 285 24.81 -6.84 15.58
C GLN A 285 24.56 -5.36 15.25
N VAL A 286 23.46 -5.05 14.56
CA VAL A 286 23.08 -3.68 14.21
C VAL A 286 22.82 -2.87 15.49
N ALA A 287 22.03 -3.40 16.42
CA ALA A 287 21.73 -2.73 17.69
C ALA A 287 22.99 -2.51 18.56
N SER A 288 24.00 -3.38 18.44
CA SER A 288 25.29 -3.16 19.09
C SER A 288 26.15 -2.09 18.42
N THR A 289 26.02 -1.91 17.10
CA THR A 289 26.78 -0.93 16.32
C THR A 289 26.20 0.47 16.45
N TRP A 290 24.87 0.57 16.48
CA TRP A 290 24.12 1.82 16.50
C TRP A 290 23.63 2.13 17.91
N GLN A 291 24.57 2.51 18.79
CA GLN A 291 24.30 2.96 20.15
C GLN A 291 24.53 4.48 20.24
N TRP A 292 23.75 5.16 21.08
CA TRP A 292 23.87 6.58 21.40
C TRP A 292 23.77 6.82 22.90
#